data_AF-A0A938IHH6-F1
#
_entry.id   AF-A0A938IHH6-F1
#
_cell.length_a   1.000
_cell.length_b   1.000
_cell.length_c   1.000
_cell.angle_alpha   90.00
_cell.angle_beta   90.00
_cell.angle_gamma   90.00
#
_symmetry.space_group_name_H-M   'P 1'
#
loop_
_entity.id
_entity.type
_entity.pdbx_description
1 polymer ?
#
loop_
_entity_poly.entity_id
_entity_poly.type
_entity_poly.pdbx_seq_one_letter_code
_entity_poly.pdbx_strand_id
1 'polypeptide(L)'
;MSKSDWISSELASALDRARELGRLAEPEFDGLGETQAARHALQRLAAAGLTGWAVPETWGGARSGGLVDPGSVSVRALCALREVLAAHHGMLDVMLVMQGLGSFPLVLGANPANTAQCRRRLAAAARGEAVAAFALTEPGAGSSLTEVATRATRSAG
;
A
#
# COMPACT_ATOMS: atom_id res chain seq x y z
N MET A 1 12.83 3.57 25.90
CA MET A 1 12.33 4.13 24.63
C MET A 1 10.87 4.46 24.84
N SER A 2 10.55 5.75 24.94
CA SER A 2 9.17 6.21 25.09
C SER A 2 8.40 5.99 23.78
N LYS A 3 7.06 5.88 23.83
CA LYS A 3 6.21 5.95 22.61
C LYS A 3 6.49 7.22 21.79
N SER A 4 6.97 8.28 22.45
CA SER A 4 7.37 9.55 21.84
C SER A 4 8.57 9.44 20.89
N ASP A 5 9.43 8.43 21.04
CA ASP A 5 10.74 8.40 20.39
C ASP A 5 10.69 7.85 18.95
N TRP A 6 9.59 7.20 18.56
CA TRP A 6 9.47 6.55 17.24
C TRP A 6 8.24 6.96 16.43
N ILE A 7 7.41 7.86 16.94
CA ILE A 7 6.25 8.40 16.24
C ILE A 7 6.58 9.83 15.80
N SER A 8 6.71 10.05 14.50
CA SER A 8 6.82 11.39 13.93
C SER A 8 5.47 12.12 13.99
N SER A 9 5.49 13.45 13.88
CA SER A 9 4.27 14.26 13.81
C SER A 9 3.36 13.85 12.64
N GLU A 10 3.98 13.46 11.52
CA GLU A 10 3.34 12.98 10.31
C GLU A 10 2.64 11.64 10.56
N LEU A 11 3.31 10.70 11.25
CA LEU A 11 2.72 9.42 11.61
C LEU A 11 1.59 9.61 12.62
N ALA A 12 1.77 10.44 13.65
CA ALA A 12 0.71 10.75 14.62
C ALA A 12 -0.55 11.27 13.89
N SER A 13 -0.36 12.24 13.01
CA SER A 13 -1.44 12.81 12.19
C SER A 13 -2.10 11.77 11.26
N ALA A 14 -1.31 10.86 10.67
CA ALA A 14 -1.84 9.78 9.85
C ALA A 14 -2.65 8.76 10.65
N LEU A 15 -2.20 8.41 11.85
CA LEU A 15 -2.93 7.52 12.76
C LEU A 15 -4.26 8.14 13.20
N ASP A 16 -4.30 9.45 13.45
CA ASP A 16 -5.55 10.15 13.79
C ASP A 16 -6.53 10.13 12.61
N ARG A 17 -6.05 10.36 11.38
CA ARG A 17 -6.88 10.22 10.17
C ARG A 17 -7.36 8.78 9.96
N ALA A 18 -6.54 7.77 10.26
CA ALA A 18 -6.93 6.37 10.14
C ALA A 18 -8.03 5.98 11.14
N ARG A 19 -7.94 6.45 12.39
CA ARG A 19 -8.99 6.23 13.41
C ARG A 19 -10.30 6.91 13.02
N GLU A 20 -10.22 8.16 12.58
CA GLU A 20 -11.42 8.90 12.17
C GLU A 20 -12.05 8.29 10.93
N LEU A 21 -11.25 7.87 9.95
CA LEU A 21 -11.73 7.14 8.79
C LEU A 21 -12.45 5.86 9.22
N GLY A 22 -11.83 5.02 10.05
CA GLY A 22 -12.41 3.76 10.49
C GLY A 22 -13.76 3.95 11.18
N ARG A 23 -13.85 4.89 12.12
CA ARG A 23 -15.08 5.24 12.84
C ARG A 23 -16.22 5.68 11.92
N LEU A 24 -15.90 6.40 10.84
CA LEU A 24 -16.91 6.93 9.91
C LEU A 24 -17.28 5.93 8.81
N ALA A 25 -16.32 5.13 8.35
CA ALA A 25 -16.48 4.29 7.17
C ALA A 25 -17.12 2.93 7.46
N GLU A 26 -17.05 2.43 8.69
CA GLU A 26 -17.54 1.09 9.06
C GLU A 26 -18.99 0.83 8.60
N PRO A 27 -19.98 1.73 8.82
CA PRO A 27 -21.36 1.51 8.36
C PRO A 27 -21.52 1.56 6.83
N GLU A 28 -20.54 2.14 6.11
CA GLU A 28 -20.62 2.26 4.65
C GLU A 28 -20.28 0.96 3.93
N PHE A 29 -19.71 -0.03 4.64
CA PHE A 29 -19.41 -1.35 4.08
C PHE A 29 -20.62 -2.30 4.11
N ASP A 30 -21.67 -1.96 4.86
CA ASP A 30 -22.84 -2.81 5.02
C ASP A 30 -23.55 -3.06 3.68
N GLY A 31 -23.73 -4.34 3.34
CA GLY A 31 -24.38 -4.78 2.11
C GLY A 31 -23.53 -4.65 0.84
N LEU A 32 -22.28 -4.19 0.92
CA LEU A 32 -21.38 -4.17 -0.23
C LEU A 32 -20.80 -5.55 -0.51
N GLY A 33 -20.75 -5.93 -1.79
CA GLY A 33 -19.95 -7.07 -2.24
C GLY A 33 -18.45 -6.78 -2.18
N GLU A 34 -17.61 -7.83 -2.15
CA GLU A 34 -16.15 -7.71 -1.96
C GLU A 34 -15.47 -6.71 -2.90
N THR A 35 -15.78 -6.77 -4.20
CA THR A 35 -15.20 -5.85 -5.20
C THR A 35 -15.63 -4.39 -4.97
N GLN A 36 -16.87 -4.17 -4.53
CA GLN A 36 -17.38 -2.83 -4.25
C GLN A 36 -16.73 -2.28 -2.97
N ALA A 37 -16.67 -3.10 -1.92
CA ALA A 37 -16.00 -2.78 -0.67
C ALA A 37 -14.51 -2.45 -0.89
N ALA A 38 -13.80 -3.19 -1.73
CA ALA A 38 -12.40 -2.94 -2.06
C ALA A 38 -12.18 -1.59 -2.75
N ARG A 39 -12.99 -1.27 -3.76
CA ARG A 39 -12.92 0.05 -4.43
C ARG A 39 -13.24 1.18 -3.47
N HIS A 40 -14.29 0.99 -2.66
CA HIS A 40 -14.71 1.98 -1.67
C HIS A 40 -13.63 2.23 -0.62
N ALA A 41 -13.05 1.16 -0.05
CA ALA A 41 -11.95 1.25 0.90
C ALA A 41 -10.75 2.00 0.30
N LEU A 42 -10.34 1.67 -0.93
CA LEU A 42 -9.23 2.37 -1.58
C LEU A 42 -9.51 3.86 -1.77
N GLN A 43 -10.72 4.21 -2.24
CA GLN A 43 -11.13 5.61 -2.40
C GLN A 43 -11.07 6.37 -1.08
N ARG A 44 -11.55 5.77 0.01
CA ARG A 44 -11.54 6.37 1.35
C ARG A 44 -10.12 6.53 1.90
N LEU A 45 -9.27 5.52 1.76
CA LEU A 45 -7.85 5.59 2.15
C LEU A 45 -7.10 6.68 1.36
N ALA A 46 -7.36 6.77 0.06
CA ALA A 46 -6.75 7.78 -0.81
C ALA A 46 -7.19 9.20 -0.42
N ALA A 47 -8.49 9.41 -0.18
CA ALA A 47 -9.03 10.69 0.28
C ALA A 47 -8.44 11.11 1.65
N ALA A 48 -8.14 10.15 2.53
CA ALA A 48 -7.48 10.38 3.81
C ALA A 48 -5.94 10.53 3.69
N GLY A 49 -5.37 10.39 2.49
CA GLY A 49 -3.93 10.46 2.24
C GLY A 49 -3.14 9.29 2.85
N LEU A 50 -3.79 8.15 3.11
CA LEU A 50 -3.18 7.01 3.79
C LEU A 50 -2.46 6.06 2.82
N THR A 51 -2.92 5.97 1.57
CA THR A 51 -2.28 5.16 0.52
C THR A 51 -0.84 5.59 0.23
N GLY A 52 -0.52 6.87 0.44
CA GLY A 52 0.82 7.41 0.25
C GLY A 52 1.86 6.78 1.18
N TRP A 53 1.47 6.27 2.36
CA TRP A 53 2.41 5.62 3.29
C TRP A 53 2.96 4.29 2.79
N ALA A 54 2.30 3.69 1.79
CA ALA A 54 2.71 2.44 1.17
C ALA A 54 3.77 2.61 0.07
N VAL A 55 4.12 3.85 -0.28
CA VAL A 55 5.09 4.18 -1.34
C VAL A 55 6.17 5.10 -0.75
N PRO A 56 7.46 4.99 -1.12
CA PRO A 56 8.47 5.92 -0.63
C PRO A 56 8.25 7.35 -1.11
N GLU A 57 8.71 8.32 -0.32
CA GLU A 57 8.56 9.76 -0.60
C GLU A 57 9.18 10.15 -1.95
N THR A 58 10.36 9.63 -2.30
CA THR A 58 11.04 9.92 -3.58
C THR A 58 10.26 9.45 -4.81
N TRP A 59 9.26 8.58 -4.60
CA TRP A 59 8.38 8.04 -5.64
C TRP A 59 6.96 8.63 -5.60
N GLY A 60 6.75 9.68 -4.81
CA GLY A 60 5.46 10.38 -4.67
C GLY A 60 4.60 9.87 -3.51
N GLY A 61 5.20 9.12 -2.57
CA GLY A 61 4.56 8.69 -1.33
C GLY A 61 4.48 9.78 -0.25
N ALA A 62 3.97 9.39 0.91
CA ALA A 62 3.82 10.27 2.06
C ALA A 62 5.17 10.53 2.74
N ARG A 63 5.30 11.74 3.32
CA ARG A 63 6.46 12.10 4.15
C ARG A 63 6.48 11.27 5.42
N SER A 64 7.58 10.59 5.69
CA SER A 64 7.71 9.75 6.89
C SER A 64 8.00 10.55 8.16
N GLY A 65 8.39 11.83 8.03
CA GLY A 65 8.82 12.65 9.17
C GLY A 65 10.15 12.20 9.76
N GLY A 66 11.07 11.68 8.92
CA GLY A 66 12.39 11.22 9.34
C GLY A 66 12.42 9.81 9.97
N LEU A 67 11.31 9.07 9.94
CA LEU A 67 11.25 7.70 10.47
C LEU A 67 12.07 6.69 9.64
N VAL A 68 12.34 7.02 8.39
CA VAL A 68 13.10 6.22 7.42
C VAL A 68 13.67 7.15 6.35
N ASP A 69 14.70 6.68 5.64
CA ASP A 69 15.19 7.32 4.41
C ASP A 69 14.04 7.55 3.39
N PRO A 70 13.97 8.71 2.71
CA PRO A 70 12.90 9.03 1.75
C PRO A 70 12.76 8.04 0.58
N GLY A 71 13.80 7.26 0.28
CA GLY A 71 13.81 6.21 -0.73
C GLY A 71 13.18 4.89 -0.29
N SER A 72 12.74 4.77 0.98
CA SER A 72 12.13 3.56 1.53
C SER A 72 10.82 3.87 2.28
N VAL A 73 10.16 2.81 2.77
CA VAL A 73 8.93 2.89 3.58
C VAL A 73 9.23 2.49 5.02
N SER A 74 8.56 3.14 5.98
CA SER A 74 8.69 2.79 7.39
C SER A 74 7.80 1.59 7.72
N VAL A 75 8.41 0.41 7.89
CA VAL A 75 7.69 -0.82 8.25
C VAL A 75 6.89 -0.65 9.55
N ARG A 76 7.47 0.01 10.56
CA ARG A 76 6.78 0.29 11.83
C ARG A 76 5.57 1.19 11.67
N ALA A 77 5.67 2.22 10.83
CA ALA A 77 4.55 3.11 10.53
C ALA A 77 3.42 2.36 9.82
N LEU A 78 3.77 1.51 8.83
CA LEU A 78 2.81 0.65 8.15
C LEU A 78 2.13 -0.32 9.11
N CYS A 79 2.87 -0.99 10.00
CA CYS A 79 2.28 -1.85 11.03
C CYS A 79 1.27 -1.10 11.90
N ALA A 80 1.61 0.11 12.38
CA ALA A 80 0.71 0.90 13.21
C ALA A 80 -0.56 1.35 12.47
N LEU A 81 -0.43 1.77 11.20
CA LEU A 81 -1.58 2.13 10.38
C LEU A 81 -2.49 0.93 10.12
N ARG A 82 -1.89 -0.22 9.79
CA ARG A 82 -2.62 -1.48 9.58
C ARG A 82 -3.37 -1.93 10.83
N GLU A 83 -2.74 -1.86 12.01
CA GLU A 83 -3.37 -2.20 13.28
C GLU A 83 -4.64 -1.37 13.51
N VAL A 84 -4.55 -0.05 13.31
CA VAL A 84 -5.70 0.86 13.44
C VAL A 84 -6.80 0.54 12.43
N LEU A 85 -6.46 0.40 11.15
CA LEU A 85 -7.45 0.16 10.10
C LEU A 85 -8.14 -1.20 10.24
N ALA A 86 -7.37 -2.25 10.58
CA ALA A 86 -7.88 -3.60 10.77
C ALA A 86 -8.82 -3.71 11.98
N ALA A 87 -8.60 -2.89 13.03
CA ALA A 87 -9.49 -2.83 14.18
C ALA A 87 -10.89 -2.28 13.85
N HIS A 88 -11.03 -1.57 12.72
CA HIS A 88 -12.32 -1.05 12.24
C HIS A 88 -12.92 -1.92 11.13
N HIS A 89 -12.17 -2.20 10.05
CA HIS A 89 -12.67 -3.05 8.98
C HIS A 89 -11.54 -3.68 8.16
N GLY A 90 -11.61 -5.00 7.94
CA GLY A 90 -10.58 -5.76 7.23
C GLY A 90 -10.30 -5.26 5.81
N MET A 91 -11.31 -4.72 5.12
CA MET A 91 -11.12 -4.19 3.76
C MET A 91 -10.27 -2.91 3.74
N LEU A 92 -10.31 -2.08 4.80
CA LEU A 92 -9.44 -0.90 4.91
C LEU A 92 -7.98 -1.33 5.08
N ASP A 93 -7.71 -2.34 5.90
CA ASP A 93 -6.37 -2.91 6.05
C ASP A 93 -5.88 -3.54 4.74
N VAL A 94 -6.67 -4.45 4.16
CA VAL A 94 -6.33 -5.17 2.93
C VAL A 94 -5.99 -4.19 1.81
N MET A 95 -6.78 -3.15 1.60
CA MET A 95 -6.50 -2.21 0.52
C MET A 95 -5.24 -1.37 0.76
N LEU A 96 -4.90 -1.00 2.00
CA LEU A 96 -3.60 -0.37 2.28
C LEU A 96 -2.43 -1.34 2.02
N VAL A 97 -2.57 -2.61 2.45
CA VAL A 97 -1.58 -3.66 2.22
C VAL A 97 -1.34 -3.89 0.74
N MET A 98 -2.41 -4.00 -0.06
CA MET A 98 -2.30 -4.26 -1.49
C MET A 98 -1.55 -3.13 -2.21
N GLN A 99 -1.78 -1.87 -1.82
CA GLN A 99 -0.99 -0.74 -2.34
C GLN A 99 0.50 -0.91 -2.07
N GLY A 100 0.90 -1.38 -0.88
CA GLY A 100 2.30 -1.63 -0.56
C GLY A 100 2.87 -2.86 -1.27
N LEU A 101 2.19 -3.99 -1.14
CA LEU A 101 2.61 -5.29 -1.67
C LEU A 101 2.78 -5.26 -3.20
N GLY A 102 1.83 -4.66 -3.91
CA GLY A 102 1.89 -4.59 -5.37
C GLY A 102 2.82 -3.50 -5.91
N SER A 103 3.16 -2.48 -5.12
CA SER A 103 3.97 -1.35 -5.59
C SER A 103 5.45 -1.45 -5.21
N PHE A 104 5.77 -1.98 -4.04
CA PHE A 104 7.15 -2.03 -3.55
C PHE A 104 8.13 -2.82 -4.44
N PRO A 105 7.74 -3.91 -5.13
CA PRO A 105 8.61 -4.56 -6.11
C PRO A 105 9.07 -3.63 -7.25
N LEU A 106 8.27 -2.61 -7.61
CA LEU A 106 8.67 -1.62 -8.61
C LEU A 106 9.76 -0.66 -8.09
N VAL A 107 9.77 -0.38 -6.79
CA VAL A 107 10.84 0.39 -6.13
C VAL A 107 12.15 -0.40 -6.20
N LEU A 108 12.09 -1.68 -5.81
CA LEU A 108 13.27 -2.56 -5.78
C LEU A 108 13.82 -2.86 -7.18
N GLY A 109 12.94 -3.02 -8.18
CA GLY A 109 13.31 -3.33 -9.56
C GLY A 109 13.57 -2.11 -10.45
N ALA A 110 13.53 -0.88 -9.90
CA ALA A 110 13.76 0.33 -10.67
C ALA A 110 15.21 0.43 -11.15
N ASN A 111 15.40 0.78 -12.41
CA ASN A 111 16.70 1.00 -13.06
C ASN A 111 16.58 2.10 -14.15
N PRO A 112 17.69 2.57 -14.74
CA PRO A 112 17.63 3.66 -15.72
C PRO A 112 16.69 3.41 -16.91
N ALA A 113 16.52 2.16 -17.34
CA ALA A 113 15.68 1.81 -18.49
C ALA A 113 14.17 1.82 -18.19
N ASN A 114 13.75 1.63 -16.93
CA ASN A 114 12.32 1.53 -16.55
C ASN A 114 11.86 2.59 -15.53
N THR A 115 12.74 3.46 -15.02
CA THR A 115 12.45 4.40 -13.93
C THR A 115 11.24 5.31 -14.23
N ALA A 116 11.09 5.80 -15.46
CA ALA A 116 9.95 6.64 -15.82
C ALA A 116 8.61 5.88 -15.73
N GLN A 117 8.60 4.60 -16.08
CA GLN A 117 7.43 3.73 -15.94
C GLN A 117 7.14 3.43 -14.46
N CYS A 118 8.17 3.12 -13.67
CA CYS A 118 8.04 2.91 -12.23
C CYS A 118 7.46 4.15 -11.55
N ARG A 119 8.00 5.34 -11.84
CA ARG A 119 7.52 6.61 -11.26
C ARG A 119 6.05 6.86 -11.53
N ARG A 120 5.58 6.64 -12.76
CA ARG A 120 4.15 6.80 -13.10
C ARG A 120 3.26 5.84 -12.31
N ARG A 121 3.65 4.56 -12.23
CA ARG A 121 2.88 3.51 -11.54
C ARG A 121 2.86 3.71 -10.02
N LEU A 122 4.02 4.00 -9.43
CA LEU A 122 4.17 4.24 -8.00
C LEU A 122 3.37 5.48 -7.56
N ALA A 123 3.41 6.55 -8.34
CA ALA A 123 2.64 7.75 -8.04
C ALA A 123 1.12 7.51 -8.13
N ALA A 124 0.65 6.71 -9.10
CA ALA A 124 -0.76 6.31 -9.19
C ALA A 124 -1.19 5.43 -8.01
N ALA A 125 -0.33 4.51 -7.56
CA ALA A 125 -0.58 3.70 -6.36
C ALA A 125 -0.63 4.55 -5.08
N ALA A 126 0.29 5.50 -4.93
CA ALA A 126 0.34 6.43 -3.80
C ALA A 126 -0.92 7.31 -3.71
N ARG A 127 -1.48 7.72 -4.85
CA ARG A 127 -2.74 8.49 -4.93
C ARG A 127 -4.01 7.64 -4.90
N GLY A 128 -3.90 6.31 -4.87
CA GLY A 128 -5.03 5.40 -4.93
C GLY A 128 -5.80 5.42 -6.27
N GLU A 129 -5.19 5.96 -7.33
CA GLU A 129 -5.76 6.00 -8.69
C GLU A 129 -5.66 4.65 -9.40
N ALA A 130 -4.77 3.77 -8.91
CA ALA A 130 -4.61 2.41 -9.38
C ALA A 130 -4.63 1.43 -8.20
N VAL A 131 -5.35 0.33 -8.37
CA VAL A 131 -5.29 -0.83 -7.47
C VAL A 131 -4.01 -1.59 -7.77
N ALA A 132 -3.11 -1.67 -6.80
CA ALA A 132 -1.92 -2.50 -6.93
C ALA A 132 -2.23 -3.96 -6.61
N ALA A 133 -1.55 -4.89 -7.29
CA ALA A 133 -1.72 -6.32 -7.12
C ALA A 133 -0.37 -7.04 -7.24
N PHE A 134 -0.28 -8.23 -6.65
CA PHE A 134 0.91 -9.06 -6.69
C PHE A 134 0.53 -10.48 -7.11
N ALA A 135 0.66 -10.76 -8.41
CA ALA A 135 0.31 -12.04 -9.02
C ALA A 135 1.53 -12.98 -8.96
N LEU A 136 1.54 -13.86 -7.96
CA LEU A 136 2.65 -14.79 -7.73
C LEU A 136 2.18 -16.25 -7.67
N THR A 137 1.12 -16.54 -6.92
CA THR A 137 0.60 -17.90 -6.74
C THR A 137 -0.05 -18.45 -8.01
N GLU A 138 0.13 -19.74 -8.27
CA GLU A 138 -0.51 -20.48 -9.37
C GLU A 138 -1.19 -21.76 -8.86
N PRO A 139 -2.10 -22.38 -9.65
CA PRO A 139 -2.58 -23.73 -9.36
C PRO A 139 -1.39 -24.70 -9.25
N GLY A 140 -1.17 -25.23 -8.04
CA GLY A 140 -0.04 -26.12 -7.75
C GLY A 140 1.23 -25.45 -7.24
N ALA A 141 1.33 -24.11 -7.22
CA ALA A 141 2.50 -23.38 -6.72
C ALA A 141 2.10 -22.29 -5.73
N GLY A 142 2.14 -22.61 -4.42
CA GLY A 142 1.85 -21.69 -3.31
C GLY A 142 3.02 -21.59 -2.33
N SER A 143 3.26 -22.65 -1.56
CA SER A 143 4.40 -22.72 -0.62
C SER A 143 5.75 -22.83 -1.33
N SER A 144 5.77 -23.43 -2.53
CA SER A 144 6.94 -23.64 -3.36
C SER A 144 6.90 -22.73 -4.59
N LEU A 145 7.51 -21.55 -4.49
CA LEU A 145 7.53 -20.58 -5.59
C LEU A 145 8.42 -21.01 -6.76
N THR A 146 9.28 -22.01 -6.56
CA THR A 146 10.07 -22.62 -7.62
C THR A 146 9.24 -23.44 -8.61
N GLU A 147 7.97 -23.73 -8.27
CA GLU A 147 7.04 -24.50 -9.10
C GLU A 147 6.16 -23.64 -10.02
N VAL A 148 6.33 -22.32 -10.00
CA VAL A 148 5.68 -21.39 -10.95
C VAL A 148 5.95 -21.82 -12.39
N ALA A 149 4.88 -22.04 -13.15
CA ALA A 149 4.88 -22.56 -14.50
C ALA A 149 4.64 -21.49 -15.58
N THR A 150 4.21 -20.27 -15.22
CA THR A 150 4.09 -19.15 -16.16
C THR A 150 5.41 -18.90 -16.90
N ARG A 151 5.34 -18.81 -18.24
CA ARG A 151 6.50 -18.58 -19.09
C ARG A 151 6.46 -17.20 -19.74
N ALA A 152 7.61 -16.54 -19.79
CA ALA A 152 7.82 -15.35 -20.61
C ALA A 152 8.78 -15.70 -21.76
N THR A 153 8.33 -15.52 -23.00
CA THR A 153 9.15 -15.70 -24.20
C THR A 153 9.46 -14.35 -24.82
N ARG A 154 10.71 -14.15 -25.25
CA ARG A 154 11.08 -12.93 -25.98
C ARG A 154 10.46 -12.98 -27.36
N SER A 155 9.58 -12.02 -27.67
CA SER A 155 9.13 -11.79 -29.04
C SER A 155 10.06 -10.81 -29.74
N ALA A 156 10.31 -11.01 -31.04
CA ALA A 156 10.90 -9.97 -31.87
C ALA A 156 9.83 -8.87 -32.06
N GLY A 157 10.05 -7.73 -31.40
CA GLY A 157 9.36 -6.48 -31.68
C GLY A 157 10.33 -5.51 -32.34
#